data_AF-A0A232M5W1-F1
#
_entry.id   AF-A0A232M5W1-F1
#
_cell.length_a   1.000
_cell.length_b   1.000
_cell.length_c   1.000
_cell.angle_alpha   90.00
_cell.angle_beta   90.00
_cell.angle_gamma   90.00
#
_symmetry.space_group_name_H-M   'P 1'
#
loop_
_entity.id
_entity.type
_entity.pdbx_description
1 polymer ?
#
loop_
_entity_poly.entity_id
_entity_poly.type
_entity_poly.pdbx_seq_one_letter_code
_entity_poly.pdbx_strand_id
1 'polypeptide(L)'
;MPYFPMTNSRCTISATEWSISGDDVAPATKPPVNPPASVQIKNRRKRYLDQHPGYFSADLELADPLLYDRLIRRFQTPAEREAEGRAKGFSGILEADILRSEAKMDALAHPDPNAMFSYSRGPNGEIIAEDHDDVPMDKEEGEKRWRWEMEMRFLKGADYDFDYQTVDENEEYDDWSEEQERYFDEEKPEWVVDDNEGNPESKLQGETGIQDY
;
A
#
# COMPACT_ATOMS: atom_id res chain seq x y z
N MET A 1 33.99 -15.80 -38.05
CA MET A 1 32.63 -15.66 -37.50
C MET A 1 32.18 -17.03 -37.04
N PRO A 2 32.08 -17.30 -35.73
CA PRO A 2 31.74 -18.61 -35.21
C PRO A 2 30.24 -18.91 -35.41
N TYR A 3 30.00 -20.14 -35.85
CA TYR A 3 28.74 -20.76 -36.20
C TYR A 3 28.07 -21.26 -34.91
N PHE A 4 26.87 -20.77 -34.58
CA PHE A 4 26.05 -21.33 -33.50
C PHE A 4 24.97 -22.23 -34.11
N PRO A 5 24.90 -23.52 -33.75
CA PRO A 5 23.88 -24.43 -34.25
C PRO A 5 22.53 -24.17 -33.56
N MET A 6 21.48 -23.95 -34.35
CA MET A 6 20.09 -23.97 -33.89
C MET A 6 19.66 -25.41 -33.61
N THR A 7 19.54 -25.79 -32.34
CA THR A 7 18.85 -27.01 -31.93
C THR A 7 17.39 -26.67 -31.61
N ASN A 8 16.48 -27.03 -32.51
CA ASN A 8 15.04 -27.11 -32.24
C ASN A 8 14.78 -28.25 -31.25
N SER A 9 14.96 -28.00 -29.96
CA SER A 9 14.45 -28.87 -28.91
C SER A 9 12.96 -28.56 -28.73
N ARG A 10 12.12 -29.41 -29.32
CA ARG A 10 10.72 -29.56 -28.93
C ARG A 10 10.70 -29.77 -27.42
N CYS A 11 10.19 -28.80 -26.68
CA CYS A 11 9.90 -28.96 -25.27
C CYS A 11 8.73 -29.94 -25.15
N THR A 12 9.05 -31.24 -25.07
CA THR A 12 8.11 -32.25 -24.62
C THR A 12 7.83 -31.95 -23.16
N ILE A 13 6.67 -31.34 -22.89
CA ILE A 13 6.12 -31.24 -21.54
C ILE A 13 5.80 -32.67 -21.14
N SER A 14 6.76 -33.34 -20.47
CA SER A 14 6.46 -34.55 -19.72
C SER A 14 5.56 -34.11 -18.58
N ALA A 15 4.29 -34.50 -18.66
CA ALA A 15 3.37 -34.41 -17.54
C ALA A 15 3.94 -35.26 -16.40
N THR A 16 4.70 -34.61 -15.51
CA THR A 16 5.03 -35.18 -14.22
C THR A 16 3.74 -35.19 -13.43
N GLU A 17 3.16 -36.38 -13.32
CA GLU A 17 2.11 -36.72 -12.38
C GLU A 17 2.53 -36.24 -10.99
N TRP A 18 1.94 -35.13 -10.55
CA TRP A 18 1.98 -34.73 -9.16
C TRP A 18 0.99 -35.64 -8.43
N SER A 19 1.49 -36.77 -7.92
CA SER A 19 0.76 -37.56 -6.94
C SER A 19 0.58 -36.69 -5.70
N ILE A 20 -0.57 -36.05 -5.58
CA ILE A 20 -1.00 -35.36 -4.37
C ILE A 20 -1.33 -36.47 -3.37
N SER A 21 -0.30 -36.94 -2.67
CA SER A 21 -0.47 -37.54 -1.35
C SER A 21 -0.99 -36.42 -0.46
N GLY A 22 -2.25 -36.56 -0.04
CA GLY A 22 -2.84 -35.77 1.02
C GLY A 22 -2.02 -35.91 2.31
N ASP A 23 -2.27 -34.97 3.22
CA ASP A 23 -1.61 -34.76 4.51
C ASP A 23 -0.45 -33.76 4.46
N ASP A 24 -0.80 -32.47 4.40
CA ASP A 24 -0.18 -31.40 5.22
C ASP A 24 -0.85 -30.04 4.89
N VAL A 25 -2.13 -29.89 5.23
CA VAL A 25 -2.73 -28.56 5.37
C VAL A 25 -2.28 -28.04 6.73
N ALA A 26 -1.18 -27.28 6.74
CA ALA A 26 -0.75 -26.57 7.94
C ALA A 26 -1.93 -25.73 8.47
N PRO A 27 -2.28 -25.82 9.76
CA PRO A 27 -3.38 -25.05 10.32
C PRO A 27 -3.08 -23.57 10.12
N ALA A 28 -4.05 -22.80 9.60
CA ALA A 28 -3.97 -21.35 9.52
C ALA A 28 -3.55 -20.82 10.90
N THR A 29 -2.30 -20.39 11.02
CA THR A 29 -1.73 -19.91 12.26
C THR A 29 -2.51 -18.67 12.67
N LYS A 30 -3.29 -18.77 13.75
CA LYS A 30 -3.96 -17.62 14.35
C LYS A 30 -2.92 -16.50 14.52
N PRO A 31 -3.25 -15.24 14.15
CA PRO A 31 -2.31 -14.15 14.35
C PRO A 31 -1.89 -14.14 15.83
N PRO A 32 -0.60 -13.90 16.13
CA PRO A 32 -0.12 -13.89 17.50
C PRO A 32 -0.91 -12.84 18.29
N VAL A 33 -1.31 -13.20 19.52
CA VAL A 33 -2.10 -12.33 20.43
C VAL A 33 -1.41 -10.97 20.63
N ASN A 34 -0.08 -10.93 20.53
CA ASN A 34 0.70 -9.71 20.46
C ASN A 34 1.36 -9.57 19.08
N PRO A 35 0.96 -8.60 18.24
CA PRO A 35 1.67 -8.33 17.00
C PRO A 35 3.10 -7.82 17.29
N PRO A 36 4.03 -7.99 16.34
CA PRO A 36 5.38 -7.45 16.51
C PRO A 36 5.35 -5.92 16.65
N ALA A 37 6.33 -5.35 17.34
CA ALA A 37 6.38 -3.90 17.64
C ALA A 37 6.26 -3.02 16.37
N SER A 38 6.81 -3.47 15.24
CA SER A 38 6.70 -2.76 13.96
C SER A 38 5.27 -2.70 13.41
N VAL A 39 4.45 -3.71 13.69
CA VAL A 39 3.03 -3.75 13.31
C VAL A 39 2.21 -2.89 14.28
N GLN A 40 2.52 -2.92 15.57
CA GLN A 40 1.88 -2.02 16.56
C GLN A 40 2.09 -0.55 16.19
N ILE A 41 3.32 -0.15 15.87
CA ILE A 41 3.64 1.21 15.41
C ILE A 41 2.81 1.59 14.18
N LYS A 42 2.73 0.72 13.17
CA LYS A 42 1.93 0.98 11.96
C LYS A 42 0.44 1.08 12.29
N ASN A 43 -0.07 0.26 13.18
CA ASN A 43 -1.47 0.31 13.60
C ASN A 43 -1.79 1.62 14.33
N ARG A 44 -0.92 2.07 15.25
CA ARG A 44 -1.06 3.36 15.95
C ARG A 44 -1.05 4.52 14.96
N ARG A 45 -0.09 4.54 14.02
CA ARG A 45 -0.02 5.54 12.95
C ARG A 45 -1.27 5.53 12.06
N LYS A 46 -1.77 4.36 11.71
CA LYS A 46 -3.01 4.21 10.91
C LYS A 46 -4.22 4.76 11.67
N ARG A 47 -4.33 4.47 12.97
CA ARG A 47 -5.38 5.03 13.84
C ARG A 47 -5.29 6.55 13.97
N TYR A 48 -4.08 7.08 14.08
CA TYR A 48 -3.86 8.53 14.08
C TYR A 48 -4.40 9.17 12.79
N LEU A 49 -4.07 8.62 11.62
CA LEU A 49 -4.59 9.13 10.35
C LEU A 49 -6.12 9.05 10.24
N ASP A 50 -6.73 7.97 10.74
CA ASP A 50 -8.19 7.81 10.76
C ASP A 50 -8.87 8.89 11.63
N GLN A 51 -8.25 9.28 12.75
CA GLN A 51 -8.75 10.33 13.65
C GLN A 51 -8.41 11.75 13.19
N HIS A 52 -7.35 11.92 12.39
CA HIS A 52 -6.84 13.22 11.96
C HIS A 52 -6.90 13.39 10.43
N PRO A 53 -8.11 13.54 9.85
CA PRO A 53 -8.26 13.78 8.42
C PRO A 53 -7.63 15.11 7.96
N GLY A 54 -7.35 16.02 8.89
CA GLY A 54 -6.68 17.30 8.62
C GLY A 54 -5.19 17.20 8.26
N TYR A 55 -4.58 16.02 8.43
CA TYR A 55 -3.18 15.78 8.02
C TYR A 55 -2.98 15.95 6.50
N PHE A 56 -3.97 15.56 5.69
CA PHE A 56 -3.93 15.66 4.23
C PHE A 56 -4.29 17.08 3.73
N SER A 57 -3.67 18.11 4.31
CA SER A 57 -3.85 19.50 3.89
C SER A 57 -2.96 19.84 2.69
N ALA A 58 -3.17 21.03 2.12
CA ALA A 58 -2.34 21.55 1.03
C ALA A 58 -0.87 21.81 1.42
N ASP A 59 -0.57 21.85 2.72
CA ASP A 59 0.80 22.09 3.22
C ASP A 59 1.68 20.84 3.06
N LEU A 60 1.06 19.66 2.95
CA LEU A 60 1.74 18.38 2.71
C LEU A 60 2.34 18.29 1.29
N GLU A 61 2.15 19.29 0.44
CA GLU A 61 2.82 19.38 -0.86
C GLU A 61 4.35 19.41 -0.76
N LEU A 62 4.87 19.93 0.36
CA LEU A 62 6.32 20.15 0.54
C LEU A 62 7.05 18.84 0.87
N ALA A 63 6.33 17.86 1.41
CA ALA A 63 6.88 16.53 1.70
C ALA A 63 7.22 15.76 0.40
N ASP A 64 6.42 15.92 -0.66
CA ASP A 64 6.72 15.41 -2.00
C ASP A 64 6.28 16.37 -3.11
N PRO A 65 7.17 17.31 -3.50
CA PRO A 65 6.82 18.30 -4.50
C PRO A 65 6.64 17.69 -5.90
N LEU A 66 7.23 16.51 -6.17
CA LEU A 66 7.17 15.87 -7.48
C LEU A 66 5.88 15.09 -7.69
N LEU A 67 5.49 14.33 -6.67
CA LEU A 67 4.23 13.59 -6.65
C LEU A 67 3.03 14.55 -6.69
N TYR A 68 3.06 15.61 -5.89
CA TYR A 68 1.99 16.62 -5.86
C TYR A 68 1.83 17.31 -7.23
N ASP A 69 2.94 17.66 -7.89
CA ASP A 69 2.90 18.32 -9.20
C ASP A 69 2.21 17.45 -10.27
N ARG A 70 2.49 16.15 -10.24
CA ARG A 70 1.94 15.16 -11.19
C ARG A 70 0.48 14.84 -10.94
N LEU A 71 0.14 14.52 -9.69
CA LEU A 71 -1.16 13.96 -9.34
C LEU A 71 -2.22 15.03 -9.05
N ILE A 72 -1.80 16.20 -8.55
CA ILE A 72 -2.73 17.27 -8.16
C ILE A 72 -2.61 18.45 -9.13
N ARG A 73 -1.41 19.03 -9.24
CA ARG A 73 -1.22 20.28 -9.98
C ARG A 73 -1.48 20.15 -11.48
N ARG A 74 -1.34 18.97 -12.09
CA ARG A 74 -1.70 18.72 -13.51
C ARG A 74 -3.18 18.95 -13.79
N PHE A 75 -4.07 18.54 -12.89
CA PHE A 75 -5.53 18.65 -13.06
C PHE A 75 -6.12 19.96 -12.57
N GLN A 76 -5.31 20.75 -11.86
CA GLN A 76 -5.73 22.04 -11.34
C GLN A 76 -6.02 23.04 -12.46
N THR A 77 -7.10 23.79 -12.31
CA THR A 77 -7.46 24.87 -13.25
C THR A 77 -6.56 26.11 -13.03
N PRO A 78 -6.40 26.99 -14.04
CA PRO A 78 -5.66 28.25 -13.86
C PRO A 78 -6.23 29.11 -12.72
N ALA A 79 -7.55 29.13 -12.56
CA ALA A 79 -8.23 29.89 -11.52
C ALA A 79 -7.92 29.36 -10.11
N GLU A 80 -7.90 28.03 -9.93
CA GLU A 80 -7.50 27.40 -8.67
C GLU A 80 -6.03 27.68 -8.34
N ARG A 81 -5.12 27.62 -9.34
CA ARG A 81 -3.70 27.96 -9.16
C ARG A 81 -3.49 29.40 -8.72
N GLU A 82 -4.24 30.35 -9.29
CA GLU A 82 -4.15 31.76 -8.87
C GLU A 82 -4.70 31.97 -7.45
N ALA A 83 -5.76 31.26 -7.07
CA ALA A 83 -6.31 31.32 -5.71
C ALA A 83 -5.32 30.77 -4.68
N GLU A 84 -4.73 29.61 -4.97
CA GLU A 84 -3.69 29.01 -4.15
C GLU A 84 -2.43 29.87 -4.10
N GLY A 85 -1.98 30.39 -5.24
CA GLY A 85 -0.84 31.31 -5.30
C GLY A 85 -1.09 32.61 -4.52
N ARG A 86 -2.32 33.11 -4.48
CA ARG A 86 -2.69 34.23 -3.60
C ARG A 86 -2.69 33.85 -2.13
N ALA A 87 -3.13 32.64 -1.79
CA ALA A 87 -3.13 32.15 -0.40
C ALA A 87 -1.70 31.95 0.14
N LYS A 88 -0.83 31.35 -0.66
CA LYS A 88 0.60 31.10 -0.33
C LYS A 88 1.47 32.35 -0.44
N GLY A 89 1.09 33.28 -1.30
CA GLY A 89 1.87 34.48 -1.61
C GLY A 89 3.14 34.17 -2.41
N PHE A 90 3.90 35.23 -2.73
CA PHE A 90 5.10 35.11 -3.58
C PHE A 90 6.20 34.24 -2.94
N SER A 91 6.39 34.36 -1.61
CA SER A 91 7.40 33.58 -0.89
C SER A 91 7.13 32.08 -0.95
N GLY A 92 5.88 31.65 -0.71
CA GLY A 92 5.52 30.23 -0.76
C GLY A 92 5.60 29.65 -2.18
N ILE A 93 5.24 30.44 -3.20
CA ILE A 93 5.41 30.01 -4.60
C ILE A 93 6.90 29.78 -4.92
N LEU A 94 7.78 30.66 -4.47
CA LEU A 94 9.21 30.55 -4.70
C LEU A 94 9.80 29.33 -3.97
N GLU A 95 9.42 29.11 -2.72
CA GLU A 95 9.85 27.95 -1.94
C GLU A 95 9.44 26.64 -2.60
N ALA A 96 8.17 26.53 -3.02
CA ALA A 96 7.67 25.35 -3.72
C ALA A 96 8.40 25.11 -5.06
N ASP A 97 8.79 26.16 -5.77
CA ASP A 97 9.55 26.04 -7.02
C ASP A 97 11.00 25.58 -6.79
N ILE A 98 11.66 26.14 -5.76
CA ILE A 98 13.01 25.72 -5.34
C ILE A 98 13.00 24.25 -4.95
N LEU A 99 12.13 23.85 -4.01
CA LEU A 99 12.06 22.46 -3.54
C LEU A 99 11.73 21.48 -4.66
N ARG A 100 10.86 21.87 -5.60
CA ARG A 100 10.57 21.06 -6.79
C ARG A 100 11.79 20.91 -7.69
N SER A 101 12.55 21.99 -7.90
CA SER A 101 13.77 21.94 -8.72
C SER A 101 14.84 21.06 -8.07
N GLU A 102 14.98 21.13 -6.75
CA GLU A 102 15.90 20.32 -5.95
C GLU A 102 15.51 18.84 -5.98
N ALA A 103 14.23 18.54 -5.73
CA ALA A 103 13.72 17.17 -5.79
C ALA A 103 13.89 16.55 -7.19
N LYS A 104 13.68 17.32 -8.27
CA LYS A 104 13.94 16.82 -9.63
C LYS A 104 15.42 16.47 -9.83
N MET A 105 16.33 17.28 -9.31
CA MET A 105 17.76 17.03 -9.42
C MET A 105 18.21 15.84 -8.57
N ASP A 106 17.62 15.70 -7.38
CA ASP A 106 17.88 14.57 -6.49
C ASP A 106 17.37 13.25 -7.07
N ALA A 107 16.13 13.23 -7.61
CA ALA A 107 15.58 12.05 -8.29
C ALA A 107 16.43 11.59 -9.49
N LEU A 108 17.13 12.51 -10.15
CA LEU A 108 18.09 12.19 -11.22
C LEU A 108 19.42 11.65 -10.69
N ALA A 109 19.86 12.10 -9.51
CA ALA A 109 21.10 11.65 -8.88
C ALA A 109 20.92 10.29 -8.16
N HIS A 110 19.75 10.09 -7.56
CA HIS A 110 19.38 8.94 -6.74
C HIS A 110 18.05 8.36 -7.24
N PRO A 111 18.03 7.66 -8.38
CA PRO A 111 16.80 7.03 -8.87
C PRO A 111 16.39 5.90 -7.91
N ASP A 112 15.30 6.11 -7.16
CA ASP A 112 14.71 5.08 -6.31
C ASP A 112 13.87 4.12 -7.16
N PRO A 113 14.18 2.80 -7.19
CA PRO A 113 13.36 1.82 -7.89
C PRO A 113 11.94 1.66 -7.34
N ASN A 114 11.67 2.15 -6.12
CA ASN A 114 10.35 2.14 -5.50
C ASN A 114 9.60 3.48 -5.66
N ALA A 115 10.18 4.48 -6.30
CA ALA A 115 9.48 5.73 -6.60
C ALA A 115 8.40 5.50 -7.67
N MET A 116 7.24 6.15 -7.50
CA MET A 116 6.12 6.05 -8.45
C MET A 116 6.46 6.64 -9.83
N PHE A 117 7.43 7.54 -9.90
CA PHE A 117 7.87 8.17 -11.13
C PHE A 117 9.40 8.15 -11.24
N SER A 118 9.91 7.72 -12.39
CA SER A 118 11.32 7.85 -12.73
C SER A 118 11.55 9.14 -13.51
N TYR A 119 12.70 9.77 -13.26
CA TYR A 119 13.13 10.97 -13.95
C TYR A 119 14.38 10.65 -14.76
N SER A 120 14.41 11.08 -16.01
CA SER A 120 15.55 10.91 -16.90
C SER A 120 15.91 12.23 -17.58
N ARG A 121 17.20 12.37 -17.93
CA ARG A 121 17.67 13.55 -18.67
C ARG A 121 17.40 13.34 -20.15
N GLY A 122 16.54 14.17 -20.71
CA GLY A 122 16.26 14.18 -22.14
C GLY A 122 17.47 14.63 -22.97
N PRO A 123 17.42 14.44 -24.30
CA PRO A 123 18.51 14.77 -25.22
C PRO A 123 18.98 16.23 -25.16
N ASN A 124 18.07 17.14 -24.77
CA ASN A 124 18.32 18.58 -24.67
C ASN A 124 18.63 19.04 -23.23
N GLY A 125 18.81 18.12 -22.29
CA GLY A 125 19.01 18.44 -20.87
C GLY A 125 17.71 18.77 -20.10
N GLU A 126 16.55 18.67 -20.74
CA GLU A 126 15.26 18.75 -20.08
C GLU A 126 15.04 17.52 -19.19
N ILE A 127 14.53 17.73 -17.97
CA ILE A 127 14.20 16.65 -17.06
C ILE A 127 12.83 16.11 -17.48
N ILE A 128 12.85 15.02 -18.22
CA ILE A 128 11.65 14.30 -18.64
C ILE A 128 11.39 13.28 -17.55
N ALA A 129 10.15 13.17 -17.12
CA ALA A 129 9.79 11.98 -16.39
C ALA A 129 9.28 10.95 -17.36
N GLU A 130 9.85 9.77 -17.25
CA GLU A 130 9.32 8.63 -17.98
C GLU A 130 8.00 8.27 -17.32
N ASP A 131 6.92 8.48 -18.08
CA ASP A 131 5.59 8.02 -17.69
C ASP A 131 5.65 6.50 -17.67
N HIS A 132 5.78 5.91 -16.48
CA HIS A 132 5.19 4.61 -16.26
C HIS A 132 3.70 4.75 -16.60
N ASP A 133 3.09 3.78 -17.27
CA ASP A 133 1.73 3.82 -17.85
C ASP A 133 0.57 4.12 -16.85
N ASP A 134 0.89 4.53 -15.62
CA ASP A 134 0.03 4.75 -14.47
C ASP A 134 -0.18 6.24 -14.14
N VAL A 135 -0.29 7.14 -15.13
CA VAL A 135 -0.77 8.49 -14.82
C VAL A 135 -2.30 8.46 -14.77
N PRO A 136 -2.94 8.91 -13.66
CA PRO A 136 -4.39 8.98 -13.56
C PRO A 136 -5.02 9.71 -14.74
N MET A 137 -6.21 9.27 -15.13
CA MET A 137 -6.98 9.98 -16.17
C MET A 137 -7.85 11.08 -15.59
N ASP A 138 -8.13 11.01 -14.28
CA ASP A 138 -9.07 11.90 -13.60
C ASP A 138 -8.45 12.55 -12.34
N LYS A 139 -8.99 13.73 -11.98
CA LYS A 139 -8.61 14.49 -10.79
C LYS A 139 -8.86 13.70 -9.52
N GLU A 140 -10.03 13.05 -9.40
CA GLU A 140 -10.37 12.26 -8.21
C GLU A 140 -9.43 11.06 -8.02
N GLU A 141 -9.03 10.43 -9.12
CA GLU A 141 -8.07 9.33 -9.09
C GLU A 141 -6.67 9.82 -8.70
N GLY A 142 -6.25 10.98 -9.22
CA GLY A 142 -5.01 11.65 -8.79
C GLY A 142 -4.99 11.95 -7.29
N GLU A 143 -6.06 12.52 -6.76
CA GLU A 143 -6.20 12.81 -5.33
C GLU A 143 -6.18 11.55 -4.46
N LYS A 144 -6.85 10.47 -4.89
CA LYS A 144 -6.84 9.19 -4.18
C LYS A 144 -5.45 8.56 -4.16
N ARG A 145 -4.76 8.55 -5.30
CA ARG A 145 -3.40 8.00 -5.38
C ARG A 145 -2.40 8.82 -4.58
N TRP A 146 -2.51 10.14 -4.63
CA TRP A 146 -1.68 11.04 -3.82
C TRP A 146 -1.90 10.78 -2.32
N ARG A 147 -3.16 10.68 -1.89
CA ARG A 147 -3.50 10.38 -0.49
C ARG A 147 -2.96 9.03 -0.04
N TRP A 148 -3.11 8.00 -0.87
CA TRP A 148 -2.60 6.67 -0.56
C TRP A 148 -1.07 6.65 -0.43
N GLU A 149 -0.36 7.35 -1.30
CA GLU A 149 1.10 7.44 -1.24
C GLU A 149 1.55 8.19 0.03
N MET A 150 0.93 9.34 0.33
CA MET A 150 1.18 10.10 1.55
C MET A 150 0.89 9.26 2.81
N GLU A 151 -0.21 8.49 2.80
CA GLU A 151 -0.53 7.54 3.86
C GLU A 151 0.56 6.47 4.01
N MET A 152 1.01 5.85 2.91
CA MET A 152 2.09 4.86 2.97
C MET A 152 3.40 5.46 3.46
N ARG A 153 3.74 6.69 3.10
CA ARG A 153 4.90 7.42 3.62
C ARG A 153 4.79 7.66 5.11
N PHE A 154 3.61 8.11 5.57
CA PHE A 154 3.36 8.32 6.99
C PHE A 154 3.49 7.01 7.79
N LEU A 155 2.89 5.93 7.30
CA LEU A 155 2.98 4.61 7.95
C LEU A 155 4.42 4.08 7.99
N LYS A 156 5.22 4.34 6.94
CA LYS A 156 6.64 3.98 6.90
C LYS A 156 7.51 4.83 7.83
N GLY A 157 7.05 6.02 8.22
CA GLY A 157 7.85 6.96 9.02
C GLY A 157 8.77 7.84 8.18
N ALA A 158 8.39 8.10 6.94
CA ALA A 158 9.19 8.85 5.97
C ALA A 158 8.80 10.34 5.90
N ASP A 159 7.90 10.80 6.78
CA ASP A 159 7.60 12.22 6.95
C ASP A 159 8.52 12.82 8.03
N TYR A 160 9.57 13.51 7.58
CA TYR A 160 10.58 14.06 8.49
C TYR A 160 10.11 15.29 9.27
N ASP A 161 9.01 15.92 8.84
CA ASP A 161 8.46 17.11 9.50
C ASP A 161 7.51 16.75 10.65
N PHE A 162 7.07 15.49 10.72
CA PHE A 162 6.15 15.00 11.74
C PHE A 162 6.88 14.36 12.93
N ASP A 163 6.47 14.74 14.15
CA ASP A 163 6.97 14.13 15.38
C ASP A 163 6.26 12.81 15.70
N TYR A 164 6.78 11.72 15.13
CA TYR A 164 6.25 10.37 15.33
C TYR A 164 6.27 9.89 16.77
N GLN A 165 7.10 10.47 17.66
CA GLN A 165 7.15 10.03 19.06
C GLN A 165 5.79 10.18 19.74
N THR A 166 5.04 11.23 19.38
CA THR A 166 3.70 11.52 19.91
C THR A 166 2.66 10.45 19.58
N VAL A 167 2.88 9.69 18.50
CA VAL A 167 1.94 8.66 18.01
C VAL A 167 2.47 7.27 18.33
N ASP A 168 3.76 7.04 18.12
CA ASP A 168 4.41 5.74 18.27
C ASP A 168 4.47 5.30 19.73
N GLU A 169 4.58 6.22 20.69
CA GLU A 169 4.61 5.91 22.12
C GLU A 169 3.23 5.99 22.79
N ASN A 170 2.18 6.41 22.06
CA ASN A 170 0.86 6.57 22.62
C ASN A 170 0.04 5.27 22.56
N GLU A 171 -0.17 4.67 23.73
CA GLU A 171 -0.97 3.45 23.92
C GLU A 171 -2.48 3.68 23.69
N GLU A 172 -2.96 4.93 23.68
CA GLU A 172 -4.38 5.24 23.39
C GLU A 172 -4.78 4.85 21.96
N TYR A 173 -3.81 4.85 21.04
CA TYR A 173 -4.03 4.40 19.66
C TYR A 173 -3.93 2.87 19.51
N ASP A 174 -3.53 2.14 20.56
CA ASP A 174 -3.71 0.69 20.61
C ASP A 174 -5.18 0.38 20.92
N ASP A 175 -6.03 0.56 19.91
CA ASP A 175 -7.36 -0.02 19.93
C ASP A 175 -7.22 -1.54 19.85
N TRP A 176 -7.20 -2.21 21.00
CA TRP A 176 -7.48 -3.65 21.15
C TRP A 176 -8.96 -3.97 20.88
N SER A 177 -9.65 -3.16 20.08
CA SER A 177 -11.05 -2.89 20.29
C SER A 177 -11.97 -3.93 19.65
N GLU A 178 -13.00 -4.29 20.42
CA GLU A 178 -14.41 -4.64 20.15
C GLU A 178 -14.86 -4.93 18.70
N GLU A 179 -14.26 -4.32 17.68
CA GLU A 179 -14.47 -4.66 16.26
C GLU A 179 -13.96 -6.04 15.88
N GLN A 180 -12.85 -6.48 16.48
CA GLN A 180 -12.42 -7.88 16.35
C GLN A 180 -13.46 -8.82 16.97
N GLU A 181 -13.98 -8.49 18.15
CA GLU A 181 -15.04 -9.28 18.78
C GLU A 181 -16.33 -9.30 17.93
N ARG A 182 -16.77 -8.16 17.37
CA ARG A 182 -17.92 -8.12 16.45
C ARG A 182 -17.69 -8.98 15.20
N TYR A 183 -16.50 -8.91 14.59
CA TYR A 183 -16.18 -9.74 13.43
C TYR A 183 -16.18 -11.23 13.78
N PHE A 184 -15.62 -11.60 14.94
CA PHE A 184 -15.67 -12.98 15.47
C PHE A 184 -17.10 -13.43 15.85
N ASP A 185 -17.93 -12.54 16.36
CA ASP A 185 -19.31 -12.83 16.76
C ASP A 185 -20.25 -12.95 15.54
N GLU A 186 -20.01 -12.16 14.49
CA GLU A 186 -20.79 -12.20 13.24
C GLU A 186 -20.38 -13.36 12.32
N GLU A 187 -19.15 -13.87 12.44
CA GLU A 187 -18.66 -15.02 11.68
C GLU A 187 -19.27 -16.33 12.21
N LYS A 188 -20.31 -16.83 11.54
CA LYS A 188 -20.85 -18.16 11.83
C LYS A 188 -19.88 -19.22 11.29
N PRO A 189 -19.51 -20.24 12.09
CA PRO A 189 -18.62 -21.29 11.62
C PRO A 189 -19.23 -22.02 10.42
N GLU A 190 -18.60 -21.90 9.26
CA GLU A 190 -18.94 -22.69 8.07
C GLU A 190 -18.19 -24.02 8.13
N TRP A 191 -18.94 -25.12 8.21
CA TRP A 191 -18.37 -26.46 8.15
C TRP A 191 -18.10 -26.77 6.68
N VAL A 192 -16.83 -26.84 6.29
CA VAL A 192 -16.44 -27.40 4.99
C VAL A 192 -16.73 -28.90 5.04
N VAL A 193 -17.85 -29.30 4.45
CA VAL A 193 -18.14 -30.71 4.17
C VAL A 193 -17.45 -31.04 2.85
N ASP A 194 -16.52 -31.98 2.88
CA ASP A 194 -15.86 -32.47 1.66
C ASP A 194 -16.94 -33.08 0.73
N ASP A 195 -17.08 -32.51 -0.48
CA ASP A 195 -18.12 -32.82 -1.46
C ASP A 195 -17.91 -34.19 -2.15
N ASN A 196 -17.24 -35.13 -1.48
CA ASN A 196 -16.85 -36.40 -2.07
C ASN A 196 -17.49 -37.65 -1.45
N GLU A 197 -18.55 -37.49 -0.66
CA GLU A 197 -19.49 -38.60 -0.43
C GLU A 197 -20.89 -38.07 -0.08
N GLY A 198 -21.83 -38.32 -0.99
CA GLY A 198 -23.14 -37.68 -0.97
C GLY A 198 -23.99 -37.98 0.26
N ASN A 199 -24.53 -36.92 0.87
CA ASN A 199 -25.94 -36.73 1.26
C ASN A 199 -26.03 -35.54 2.26
N PRO A 200 -26.63 -34.38 1.90
CA PRO A 200 -26.60 -33.16 2.73
C PRO A 200 -27.63 -33.12 3.89
N GLU A 201 -28.06 -34.26 4.44
CA GLU A 201 -29.04 -34.32 5.53
C GLU A 201 -28.64 -35.18 6.75
N SER A 202 -27.38 -35.60 6.89
CA SER A 202 -26.94 -36.25 8.12
C SER A 202 -26.67 -35.21 9.20
N LYS A 203 -27.68 -34.97 10.03
CA LYS A 203 -27.57 -34.33 11.36
C LYS A 203 -26.28 -34.82 12.04
N LEU A 204 -25.32 -33.91 12.26
CA LEU A 204 -24.22 -34.11 13.21
C LEU A 204 -24.81 -34.25 14.62
N GLN A 205 -25.22 -35.48 14.98
CA GLN A 205 -25.61 -35.83 16.33
C GLN A 205 -24.34 -36.20 17.09
N GLY A 206 -23.96 -35.37 18.06
CA GLY A 206 -22.87 -35.68 18.97
C GLY A 206 -23.23 -36.87 19.86
N GLU A 207 -22.79 -38.07 19.50
CA GLU A 207 -22.76 -39.22 20.41
C GLU A 207 -21.55 -39.07 21.34
N THR A 208 -21.70 -38.34 22.44
CA THR A 208 -20.75 -38.42 23.55
C THR A 208 -20.96 -39.75 24.28
N GLY A 209 -20.23 -40.78 23.87
CA GLY A 209 -20.16 -42.07 24.56
C GLY A 209 -19.47 -41.91 25.92
N ILE A 210 -20.26 -41.76 26.98
CA ILE A 210 -19.80 -41.95 28.36
C ILE A 210 -19.66 -43.47 28.56
N GLN A 211 -18.42 -43.96 28.64
CA GLN A 211 -18.15 -45.34 29.07
C GLN A 211 -17.96 -45.34 30.59
N ASP A 212 -18.98 -45.81 31.30
CA ASP A 212 -18.85 -46.18 32.71
C ASP A 212 -17.85 -47.34 32.83
N TYR A 213 -16.83 -47.17 33.68
CA TYR A 213 -15.92 -48.23 34.14
C TYR A 213 -16.27 -48.65 35.57
#